data_AF-A0A5B6WPB4-F1
#
_entry.id   AF-A0A5B6WPB4-F1
#
_cell.length_a   1.000
_cell.length_b   1.000
_cell.length_c   1.000
_cell.angle_alpha   90.00
_cell.angle_beta   90.00
_cell.angle_gamma   90.00
#
_symmetry.space_group_name_H-M   'P 1'
#
loop_
_entity.id
_entity.type
_entity.pdbx_description
1 polymer ?
#
loop_
_entity_poly.entity_id
_entity_poly.type
_entity_poly.pdbx_seq_one_letter_code
_entity_poly.pdbx_strand_id
1 'polypeptide(L)' 'MMVIEYERDFVRLSEYDRECVSTEAIMCKRFKDGLNEDIRLLVGILELKEYVVLVERACKAEELAKEKREAEI' A
#
# COMPACT_ATOMS: atom_id res chain seq x y z
N MET A 1 3.07 -0.14 -11.77
CA MET A 1 3.75 0.51 -10.64
C MET A 1 3.86 -0.53 -9.56
N MET A 2 5.08 -0.88 -9.15
CA MET A 2 5.26 -1.83 -8.06
C MET A 2 4.93 -1.18 -6.72
N VAL A 3 4.49 -1.95 -5.72
CA VAL A 3 4.19 -1.41 -4.38
C VAL A 3 5.41 -0.71 -3.78
N ILE A 4 6.61 -1.25 -4.02
CA ILE A 4 7.88 -0.67 -3.54
C ILE A 4 8.23 0.66 -4.21
N GLU A 5 7.87 0.84 -5.48
CA GLU A 5 8.10 2.10 -6.20
C GLU A 5 7.13 3.17 -5.69
N TYR A 6 5.88 2.77 -5.50
CA TYR A 6 4.85 3.62 -4.93
C TYR A 6 5.17 4.06 -3.50
N GLU A 7 5.65 3.15 -2.65
CA GLU A 7 6.08 3.44 -1.27
C GLU A 7 7.18 4.50 -1.24
N ARG A 8 8.20 4.34 -2.08
CA ARG A 8 9.29 5.31 -2.19
C ARG A 8 8.81 6.69 -2.61
N ASP A 9 7.89 6.74 -3.57
CA ASP A 9 7.29 7.99 -4.05
C ASP A 9 6.40 8.63 -2.98
N PHE A 10 5.62 7.82 -2.27
CA PHE A 10 4.75 8.27 -1.18
C PHE A 10 5.56 8.88 -0.04
N VAL A 11 6.62 8.21 0.42
CA VAL A 11 7.51 8.72 1.48
C VAL A 11 8.15 10.04 1.03
N ARG A 12 8.69 10.10 -0.19
CA ARG A 12 9.29 11.33 -0.74
C ARG A 12 8.28 12.48 -0.79
N LEU A 13 7.05 12.23 -1.23
CA LEU A 13 6.00 13.25 -1.29
C LEU A 13 5.52 13.69 0.10
N SER A 14 5.51 12.77 1.06
CA SER A 14 5.10 13.06 2.44
C SER A 14 6.01 14.05 3.16
N GLU A 15 7.26 14.20 2.70
CA GLU A 15 8.19 15.19 3.24
C GLU A 15 7.76 16.63 2.94
N TYR A 16 7.05 16.84 1.83
CA TYR A 16 6.61 18.16 1.39
C TYR A 16 5.34 18.64 2.10
N ASP A 17 4.53 17.72 2.62
CA ASP A 17 3.32 18.03 3.37
C ASP A 17 3.13 17.01 4.50
N ARG A 18 3.85 17.25 5.60
CA ARG A 18 3.82 16.37 6.79
C ARG A 18 2.48 16.40 7.51
N GLU A 19 1.72 17.48 7.40
CA GLU A 19 0.41 17.61 8.05
C GLU A 19 -0.58 16.60 7.47
N CYS A 20 -0.50 16.38 6.16
CA CYS A 20 -1.27 15.41 5.40
C CYS A 20 -1.08 13.95 5.83
N VAL A 21 0.03 13.59 6.47
CA VAL A 21 0.33 12.24 7.01
C VAL A 21 0.78 12.31 8.48
N SER A 22 0.24 13.27 9.23
CA SER A 22 0.65 13.61 10.60
C SER A 22 0.54 12.47 11.62
N THR A 23 -0.23 11.43 11.32
CA THR A 23 -0.31 10.22 12.14
C THR A 23 -0.16 8.98 11.27
N GLU A 24 0.34 7.90 11.85
CA GLU A 24 0.52 6.62 11.15
C GLU A 24 -0.81 6.07 10.62
N ALA A 25 -1.91 6.28 11.34
CA ALA A 25 -3.25 5.90 10.88
C ALA A 25 -3.68 6.68 9.62
N ILE A 26 -3.41 7.99 9.56
CA ILE A 26 -3.69 8.81 8.37
C ILE A 26 -2.77 8.38 7.21
N MET A 27 -1.50 8.14 7.50
CA MET A 27 -0.51 7.65 6.53
C MET A 27 -0.95 6.32 5.92
N CYS A 28 -1.33 5.35 6.76
CA CYS A 28 -1.86 4.05 6.35
C CYS A 28 -3.13 4.19 5.50
N LYS A 29 -4.04 5.09 5.88
CA LYS A 29 -5.27 5.33 5.10
C LYS A 29 -4.93 5.87 3.71
N ARG A 30 -4.13 6.92 3.61
CA ARG A 30 -3.75 7.52 2.33
C ARG A 30 -2.98 6.57 1.43
N PHE A 31 -2.07 5.78 2.02
CA PHE A 31 -1.34 4.76 1.29
C PHE A 31 -2.31 3.72 0.70
N LYS A 32 -3.22 3.16 1.51
CA LYS A 32 -4.25 2.22 1.04
C LYS A 32 -5.12 2.80 -0.07
N ASP A 33 -5.50 4.07 0.05
CA ASP A 33 -6.36 4.74 -0.92
C ASP A 33 -5.68 4.90 -2.30
N GLY A 34 -4.35 4.94 -2.35
CA GLY A 34 -3.57 5.01 -3.59
C GLY A 34 -3.09 3.67 -4.16
N LEU A 35 -3.33 2.55 -3.47
CA LEU A 35 -3.01 1.22 -3.99
C LEU A 35 -3.98 0.81 -5.11
N ASN A 36 -3.51 -0.10 -5.98
CA ASN A 36 -4.37 -0.76 -6.96
C ASN A 36 -5.54 -1.47 -6.26
N GLU A 37 -6.73 -1.47 -6.86
CA GLU A 37 -7.94 -2.06 -6.31
C GLU A 37 -7.75 -3.52 -5.86
N ASP A 38 -7.05 -4.35 -6.63
CA ASP A 38 -6.81 -5.75 -6.26
C ASP A 38 -6.02 -5.88 -4.94
N ILE A 39 -4.94 -5.10 -4.82
CA ILE A 39 -4.10 -5.07 -3.63
C ILE A 39 -4.87 -4.44 -2.47
N ARG A 40 -5.57 -3.33 -2.73
CA ARG A 40 -6.36 -2.58 -1.75
C ARG A 40 -7.46 -3.44 -1.14
N LEU A 41 -8.11 -4.30 -1.92
CA LEU A 41 -9.10 -5.25 -1.40
C LEU A 41 -8.44 -6.25 -0.45
N LEU A 42 -7.28 -6.80 -0.80
CA LEU A 42 -6.55 -7.76 0.03
C LEU A 42 -6.05 -7.15 1.35
N VAL A 43 -5.49 -5.94 1.32
CA VAL A 43 -4.96 -5.28 2.54
C VAL A 43 -6.01 -4.49 3.31
N GLY A 44 -7.08 -4.05 2.65
CA GLY A 44 -8.14 -3.21 3.23
C GLY A 44 -8.90 -3.93 4.33
N ILE A 45 -9.09 -5.24 4.20
CA ILE A 45 -9.75 -6.11 5.19
C ILE A 45 -8.96 -6.17 6.51
N LEU A 46 -7.63 -6.01 6.45
CA LEU A 46 -6.75 -6.23 7.61
C LEU A 46 -6.71 -5.06 8.60
N GLU A 47 -7.37 -3.92 8.30
CA GLU A 47 -7.42 -2.70 9.13
C GLU A 47 -6.08 -2.31 9.81
N LEU A 48 -4.97 -2.51 9.11
CA LEU A 48 -3.63 -2.29 9.66
C LEU A 48 -3.41 -0.80 10.01
N LYS A 49 -2.81 -0.59 11.19
CA LYS A 49 -2.46 0.74 11.74
C LYS A 49 -0.97 1.04 11.70
N GLU A 50 -0.15 0.01 11.51
CA GLU A 50 1.31 0.13 11.39
C GLU A 50 1.70 0.19 9.91
N TYR A 51 2.36 1.26 9.50
CA TYR A 51 2.65 1.56 8.09
C TYR A 51 3.61 0.54 7.49
N VAL A 52 4.66 0.17 8.22
CA VAL A 52 5.65 -0.81 7.76
C VAL A 52 5.00 -2.18 7.50
N VAL A 53 4.13 -2.62 8.41
CA VAL A 53 3.38 -3.87 8.27
C VAL A 53 2.44 -3.80 7.07
N LEU A 54 1.78 -2.66 6.87
CA LEU A 54 0.91 -2.43 5.72
C LEU A 54 1.67 -2.55 4.39
N VAL A 55 2.83 -1.93 4.27
CA VAL A 55 3.69 -2.02 3.07
C VAL A 55 4.09 -3.47 2.82
N GLU A 56 4.57 -4.18 3.84
CA GLU A 56 4.98 -5.58 3.70
C GLU A 56 3.81 -6.46 3.20
N ARG A 57 2.61 -6.26 3.74
CA ARG A 57 1.40 -6.97 3.31
C ARG A 57 0.96 -6.59 1.91
N ALA A 58 1.09 -5.33 1.51
CA ALA A 58 0.79 -4.87 0.17
C ALA A 58 1.74 -5.50 -0.86
N CYS A 59 3.04 -5.60 -0.56
CA CYS A 59 4.01 -6.30 -1.42
C CYS A 59 3.65 -7.78 -1.59
N LYS A 60 3.30 -8.48 -0.49
CA LYS A 60 2.85 -9.88 -0.56
C LYS A 60 1.58 -10.04 -1.38
N ALA A 61 0.63 -9.12 -1.23
CA ALA A 61 -0.61 -9.11 -2.01
C ALA A 61 -0.38 -8.83 -3.50
N GLU A 62 0.60 -7.98 -3.84
CA GLU A 62 1.01 -7.74 -5.23
C GLU A 62 1.53 -9.01 -5.91
N GLU A 63 2.39 -9.77 -5.23
CA GLU A 63 2.92 -11.03 -5.77
C GLU A 63 1.80 -12.07 -5.96
N LEU A 64 0.91 -12.23 -4.96
CA LEU A 64 -0.25 -13.13 -5.08
C LEU A 64 -1.19 -12.73 -6.23
N ALA A 65 -1.40 -11.43 -6.46
CA ALA A 65 -2.23 -10.94 -7.56
C ALA A 65 -1.60 -11.23 -8.93
N LYS A 66 -0.27 -11.16 -9.05
CA LYS A 66 0.46 -11.56 -10.26
C LYS A 66 0.35 -13.05 -10.52
N GLU A 67 0.60 -13.89 -9.52
CA GLU A 67 0.48 -15.35 -9.62
C GLU A 67 -0.92 -15.79 -10.05
N LYS A 68 -1.97 -15.17 -9.46
CA LYS A 68 -3.36 -15.47 -9.85
C LYS A 68 -3.61 -15.17 -11.33
N ARG A 69 -3.12 -14.04 -11.83
CA ARG A 69 -3.28 -13.65 -13.24
C ARG A 69 -2.54 -14.61 -14.18
N GLU A 70 -1.40 -15.16 -13.77
CA GLU A 70 -0.66 -16.17 -14.54
C GLU A 70 -1.37 -17.53 -14.54
N ALA A 71 -2.00 -17.91 -13.43
CA ALA A 71 -2.76 -19.16 -13.33
C ALA A 71 -4.11 -19.15 -14.09
N GLU A 72 -4.62 -17.97 -14.43
CA GLU A 72 -5.85 -17.78 -15.21
C GLU A 72 -5.60 -17.71 -16.74
N ILE A 73 -4.33 -17.87 -17.17
CA ILE A 73 -3.88 -17.92 -18.59
C ILE A 73 -3.67 -19.37 -19.01
#